data_AF-A0A1M7P3S8-F1
#
_entry.id   AF-A0A1M7P3S8-F1
#
_cell.length_a   1.000
_cell.length_b   1.000
_cell.length_c   1.000
_cell.angle_alpha   90.00
_cell.angle_beta   90.00
_cell.angle_gamma   90.00
#
_symmetry.space_group_name_H-M   'P 1'
#
loop_
_entity.id
_entity.type
_entity.pdbx_description
1 polymer ?
#
loop_
_entity_poly.entity_id
_entity_poly.type
_entity_poly.pdbx_seq_one_letter_code
_entity_poly.pdbx_strand_id
1 'polypeptide(L)'
;MSAIEVIIKEQTYRIIRNDADNYTFSVFNYATCHIITKNDFGIWKRVQHLFGTEIIPIDEIGDIIDNEYTPWPANEVQPSFRKRMEH
;
A
#
# COMPACT_ATOMS: atom_id res chain seq x y z
N MET A 1 -11.94 0.44 5.94
CA MET A 1 -10.81 1.01 5.19
C MET A 1 -10.07 1.99 6.08
N SER A 2 -8.88 1.63 6.54
CA SER A 2 -7.97 2.57 7.23
C SER A 2 -7.32 3.48 6.19
N ALA A 3 -7.22 4.76 6.50
CA ALA A 3 -6.51 5.75 5.69
C ALA A 3 -5.49 6.45 6.57
N ILE A 4 -4.32 6.74 6.02
CA ILE A 4 -3.35 7.65 6.63
C ILE A 4 -3.29 8.94 5.82
N GLU A 5 -3.07 10.06 6.51
CA GLU A 5 -2.85 11.36 5.89
C GLU A 5 -1.44 11.83 6.24
N VAL A 6 -0.69 12.21 5.22
CA VAL A 6 0.72 12.62 5.36
C VAL A 6 0.99 13.89 4.58
N ILE A 7 1.90 14.71 5.09
CA ILE A 7 2.32 15.95 4.45
C ILE A 7 3.70 15.73 3.83
N ILE A 8 3.79 15.89 2.51
CA ILE A 8 5.03 15.74 1.75
C ILE A 8 5.18 16.96 0.86
N LYS A 9 6.30 17.70 0.99
CA LYS A 9 6.58 18.92 0.20
C LYS A 9 5.40 19.90 0.20
N GLU A 10 4.88 20.19 1.39
CA GLU A 10 3.73 21.10 1.61
C GLU A 10 2.39 20.64 1.02
N GLN A 11 2.32 19.40 0.52
CA GLN A 11 1.08 18.80 0.02
C GLN A 11 0.58 17.69 0.93
N THR A 12 -0.71 17.68 1.20
CA THR A 12 -1.36 16.61 1.96
C THR A 12 -1.79 15.49 1.02
N TYR A 13 -1.29 14.29 1.28
CA TYR A 13 -1.67 13.07 0.61
C TYR A 13 -2.49 12.19 1.54
N ARG A 14 -3.56 11.62 1.00
CA ARG A 14 -4.33 10.57 1.65
C ARG A 14 -4.00 9.24 0.99
N ILE A 15 -3.63 8.27 1.81
CA ILE A 15 -3.20 6.93 1.38
C ILE A 15 -4.21 5.94 1.94
N ILE A 16 -4.83 5.16 1.06
CA ILE A 16 -5.85 4.17 1.39
C ILE A 16 -5.37 2.82 0.88
N ARG A 17 -5.37 1.82 1.75
CA ARG A 17 -5.07 0.44 1.37
C ARG A 17 -6.22 -0.16 0.57
N ASN A 18 -5.92 -0.83 -0.54
CA ASN A 18 -6.94 -1.54 -1.32
C ASN A 18 -7.07 -2.97 -0.79
N ASP A 19 -8.21 -3.30 -0.17
CA ASP A 19 -8.43 -4.58 0.54
C ASP A 19 -8.32 -5.85 -0.35
N ALA A 20 -8.35 -5.68 -1.68
CA ALA A 20 -8.22 -6.80 -2.63
C ALA A 20 -6.77 -7.28 -2.82
N ASP A 21 -5.78 -6.44 -2.50
CA ASP A 21 -4.36 -6.75 -2.67
C ASP A 21 -3.55 -6.04 -1.58
N ASN A 22 -2.86 -6.85 -0.77
CA ASN A 22 -2.07 -6.38 0.36
C ASN A 22 -0.98 -5.37 -0.02
N TYR A 23 -0.59 -5.30 -1.30
CA TYR A 23 0.50 -4.49 -1.82
C TYR A 23 0.03 -3.26 -2.59
N THR A 24 -1.27 -3.04 -2.73
CA THR A 24 -1.81 -1.97 -3.57
C THR A 24 -2.50 -0.88 -2.75
N PHE A 25 -2.18 0.37 -3.06
CA PHE A 25 -2.67 1.55 -2.35
C PHE A 25 -3.17 2.61 -3.31
N SER A 26 -4.28 3.24 -2.94
CA SER A 26 -4.78 4.46 -3.57
C SER A 26 -4.16 5.67 -2.87
N VAL A 27 -3.51 6.55 -3.64
CA VAL A 27 -2.82 7.74 -3.15
C VAL A 27 -3.37 8.95 -3.88
N PHE A 28 -3.92 9.90 -3.15
CA PHE A 28 -4.49 11.10 -3.74
C PHE A 28 -4.28 12.33 -2.87
N ASN A 29 -4.24 13.48 -3.51
CA ASN A 29 -4.34 14.79 -2.88
C ASN A 29 -5.57 15.51 -3.47
N TYR A 30 -5.66 16.83 -3.31
CA TYR A 30 -6.76 17.63 -3.86
C TYR A 30 -6.77 17.71 -5.41
N ALA A 31 -5.67 17.37 -6.09
CA ALA A 31 -5.46 17.60 -7.52
C ALA A 31 -5.27 16.30 -8.35
N THR A 32 -4.78 15.22 -7.73
CA THR A 32 -4.42 13.99 -8.43
C THR A 32 -4.77 12.74 -7.63
N CYS A 33 -5.00 11.63 -8.33
CA CYS A 33 -5.20 10.31 -7.75
C CYS A 33 -4.48 9.22 -8.53
N HIS A 34 -3.67 8.44 -7.83
CA HIS A 34 -2.88 7.35 -8.36
C HIS A 34 -3.12 6.07 -7.58
N ILE A 35 -2.92 4.95 -8.26
CA ILE A 35 -2.79 3.64 -7.62
C ILE A 35 -1.33 3.22 -7.73
N ILE A 36 -0.74 2.87 -6.60
CA ILE A 36 0.62 2.36 -6.51
C ILE A 36 0.61 0.94 -5.96
N THR A 37 1.60 0.15 -6.35
CA THR A 37 1.83 -1.20 -5.85
C THR A 37 3.31 -1.43 -5.55
N LYS A 38 3.62 -2.31 -4.60
CA LYS A 38 4.98 -2.78 -4.37
C LYS A 38 5.23 -4.04 -5.19
N ASN A 39 6.24 -4.03 -6.04
CA ASN A 39 6.59 -5.21 -6.82
C ASN A 39 7.37 -6.25 -5.99
N ASP A 40 7.62 -7.42 -6.57
CA ASP A 40 8.37 -8.52 -5.93
C ASP A 40 9.81 -8.16 -5.56
N PHE A 41 10.36 -7.08 -6.13
CA PHE A 41 11.69 -6.56 -5.80
C PHE A 41 11.67 -5.55 -4.64
N GLY A 42 10.49 -5.31 -4.04
CA GLY A 42 10.32 -4.35 -2.95
C GLY A 42 10.30 -2.90 -3.39
N ILE A 43 10.07 -2.62 -4.68
CA ILE A 43 10.06 -1.27 -5.25
C ILE A 43 8.62 -0.83 -5.49
N TRP A 44 8.28 0.37 -5.00
CA TRP A 44 7.00 1.01 -5.23
C TRP A 44 6.88 1.54 -6.66
N LYS A 45 5.77 1.23 -7.32
CA LYS A 45 5.49 1.65 -8.70
C LYS A 45 4.06 2.11 -8.84
N ARG A 46 3.85 3.13 -9.68
CA ARG A 46 2.51 3.52 -10.12
C ARG A 46 1.98 2.51 -11.13
N VAL A 47 0.82 1.94 -10.82
CA VAL A 47 0.10 1.03 -11.73
C VAL A 47 -1.04 1.72 -12.45
N GLN A 48 -1.65 2.73 -11.83
CA GLN A 48 -2.73 3.48 -12.45
C GLN A 48 -2.67 4.96 -12.07
N HIS A 49 -3.15 5.80 -12.99
CA HIS A 49 -3.38 7.22 -12.80
C HIS A 49 -4.84 7.49 -13.19
N LEU A 50 -5.64 7.95 -12.23
CA LEU A 50 -7.09 8.11 -12.42
C LEU A 50 -7.45 9.51 -12.92
N PHE A 51 -6.91 10.55 -12.28
CA PHE A 51 -7.07 11.94 -12.69
C PHE A 51 -5.91 12.78 -12.17
N GLY A 52 -5.78 13.99 -12.71
CA GLY A 52 -4.67 14.91 -12.43
C GLY A 52 -3.60 14.83 -13.52
N THR A 53 -2.61 15.69 -13.42
CA THR A 53 -1.39 15.64 -14.26
C THR A 53 -0.12 15.67 -13.43
N GLU A 54 -0.25 15.86 -12.11
CA GLU A 54 0.85 15.97 -11.20
C GLU A 54 1.51 14.61 -10.95
N ILE A 55 2.82 14.63 -10.76
CA ILE A 55 3.59 13.46 -10.40
C ILE A 55 3.71 13.43 -8.89
N ILE A 56 3.32 12.32 -8.27
CA ILE A 56 3.46 12.11 -6.84
C ILE A 56 4.87 11.63 -6.46
N PRO A 57 5.36 11.97 -5.25
CA PRO A 57 6.65 11.49 -4.75
C PRO A 57 6.53 10.02 -4.27
N ILE A 58 6.50 9.07 -5.22
CA ILE A 58 6.22 7.64 -4.94
C ILE A 58 7.18 7.04 -3.92
N ASP A 59 8.47 7.37 -3.99
CA ASP A 59 9.46 6.79 -3.08
C ASP A 59 9.21 7.22 -1.62
N GLU A 60 8.97 8.52 -1.39
CA GLU A 60 8.66 9.07 -0.06
C GLU A 60 7.35 8.49 0.50
N ILE A 61 6.33 8.34 -0.36
CA ILE A 61 5.07 7.69 0.02
C ILE A 61 5.28 6.21 0.34
N GLY A 62 6.11 5.52 -0.44
CA GLY A 62 6.44 4.12 -0.27
C GLY A 62 7.12 3.84 1.07
N ASP A 63 8.10 4.66 1.44
CA ASP A 63 8.81 4.56 2.72
C ASP A 63 7.86 4.75 3.91
N ILE A 64 6.90 5.67 3.80
CA ILE A 64 5.86 5.88 4.82
C ILE A 64 4.98 4.64 4.95
N ILE A 65 4.51 4.08 3.83
CA ILE A 65 3.68 2.86 3.84
C ILE A 65 4.45 1.70 4.48
N ASP A 66 5.73 1.56 4.16
CA ASP A 66 6.58 0.54 4.76
C ASP A 66 6.73 0.74 6.27
N ASN A 67 6.91 1.97 6.75
CA ASN A 67 7.03 2.23 8.20
C ASN A 67 5.72 2.04 8.97
N GLU A 68 4.60 2.54 8.43
CA GLU A 68 3.30 2.53 9.12
C GLU A 68 2.67 1.15 9.19
N TYR A 69 3.05 0.26 8.27
CA TYR A 69 2.34 -0.98 8.10
C TYR A 69 3.25 -2.24 8.15
N THR A 70 4.56 -2.11 8.35
CA THR A 70 5.45 -3.26 8.62
C THR A 70 5.25 -3.81 10.05
N PRO A 71 5.33 -5.14 10.26
CA PRO A 71 5.70 -6.18 9.31
C PRO A 71 4.55 -6.64 8.39
N TRP A 72 4.84 -6.67 7.09
CA TRP A 72 3.98 -7.26 6.06
C TRP A 72 4.59 -8.50 5.40
N PRO A 73 3.77 -9.53 5.08
CA PRO A 73 2.40 -9.70 5.56
C PRO A 73 2.42 -9.98 7.07
N ALA A 74 1.59 -9.27 7.85
CA ALA A 74 1.33 -9.65 9.23
C ALA A 74 0.89 -11.11 9.18
N ASN A 75 1.71 -12.02 9.77
CA ASN A 75 1.54 -13.47 9.74
C ASN A 75 0.11 -13.86 9.37
N GLU A 76 -0.11 -14.28 8.13
CA GLU A 76 -1.23 -15.17 7.87
C GLU A 76 -1.03 -16.32 8.84
N VAL A 77 -1.88 -16.39 9.86
CA VAL A 77 -2.00 -17.60 10.67
C VAL A 77 -2.35 -18.67 9.66
N GLN A 78 -1.35 -19.42 9.20
CA GLN A 78 -1.56 -20.63 8.43
C GLN A 78 -2.57 -21.43 9.26
N PRO A 79 -3.76 -21.78 8.72
CA PRO A 79 -4.59 -22.75 9.39
C PRO A 79 -3.74 -24.02 9.43
N SER A 80 -3.23 -24.33 10.61
CA SER A 80 -2.44 -25.52 10.87
C SER A 80 -3.15 -26.70 10.22
N PHE A 81 -2.56 -27.28 9.18
CA PHE A 81 -3.00 -28.57 8.69
C PHE A 81 -2.76 -29.55 9.83
N ARG A 82 -3.79 -29.77 10.66
CA ARG A 82 -3.88 -30.93 11.53
C ARG A 82 -3.98 -32.12 10.57
N LYS A 83 -2.83 -32.69 10.21
CA LYS A 83 -2.74 -34.09 9.84
C LYS A 83 -3.31 -34.86 11.04
N ARG A 84 -4.58 -35.25 10.96
CA ARG A 84 -5.08 -36.36 11.75
C ARG A 84 -4.22 -37.55 11.34
N MET A 85 -3.37 -38.01 12.25
CA MET A 85 -2.93 -39.40 12.20
C MET A 85 -4.19 -40.22 12.47
N GLU A 86 -4.73 -40.83 11.42
CA GLU A 86 -5.72 -41.89 11.55
C GLU A 86 -4.95 -43.22 11.58
N HIS A 87 -5.24 -43.97 12.66
CA HIS A 87 -5.03 -45.41 12.90
C HIS A 87 -3.61 -45.98 12.96
#